data_AF-A0A7M7SV67-F1
#
_entry.id   AF-A0A7M7SV67-F1
#
_cell.length_a   1.000
_cell.length_b   1.000
_cell.length_c   1.000
_cell.angle_alpha   90.00
_cell.angle_beta   90.00
_cell.angle_gamma   90.00
#
_symmetry.space_group_name_H-M   'P 1'
#
loop_
_entity.id
_entity.type
_entity.pdbx_description
1 polymer ?
#
loop_
_entity_poly.entity_id
_entity_poly.type
_entity_poly.pdbx_seq_one_letter_code
_entity_poly.pdbx_strand_id
1 'polypeptide(L)'
;MGHDRYHVTNIVHDVEVKGQRHLVEVGASDPTFHPIPLDFEEESPVYQESYLTYRFKLGRNDLQRFHVIGESDSDSSLLEDHTHPTNWRLISEMDIATDRDLDYFKEPMSYVFNALPRPKLKMFDEGMFAMIYENGKMVYIRDNHLYLERNDNTGERRVLWSTDEVLEAYSRFMPMIPHEKTLLGLKNRNLVFPPWDEDKCVTV
;
A
#
# COMPACT_ATOMS: atom_id res chain seq x y z
N MET A 1 16.52 11.06 -15.62
CA MET A 1 16.86 9.96 -14.69
C MET A 1 15.64 9.06 -14.67
N GLY A 2 15.80 7.76 -14.89
CA GLY A 2 14.66 6.85 -15.06
C GLY A 2 13.94 6.66 -13.72
N HIS A 3 12.68 7.07 -13.64
CA HIS A 3 11.82 6.70 -12.53
C HIS A 3 11.61 5.18 -12.62
N ASP A 4 11.88 4.50 -11.51
CA ASP A 4 11.70 3.07 -11.35
C ASP A 4 10.20 2.71 -11.48
N ARG A 5 9.84 1.94 -12.52
CA ARG A 5 8.44 1.61 -12.87
C ARG A 5 8.08 0.21 -12.37
N TYR A 6 7.83 0.08 -11.08
CA TYR A 6 7.53 -1.22 -10.43
C TYR A 6 6.08 -1.35 -9.96
N HIS A 7 5.23 -0.40 -10.33
CA HIS A 7 3.83 -0.39 -9.96
C HIS A 7 2.95 -0.45 -11.21
N VAL A 8 1.86 -1.21 -11.12
CA VAL A 8 0.88 -1.36 -12.20
C VAL A 8 -0.37 -0.60 -11.82
N THR A 9 -0.81 0.26 -12.73
CA THR A 9 -2.02 1.06 -12.57
C THR A 9 -2.95 0.81 -13.75
N ASN A 10 -4.26 0.82 -13.51
CA ASN A 10 -5.27 0.56 -14.53
C ASN A 10 -6.05 1.83 -14.85
N ILE A 11 -6.20 2.12 -16.15
CA ILE A 11 -7.17 3.10 -16.64
C ILE A 11 -8.30 2.36 -17.35
N VAL A 12 -9.53 2.59 -16.92
CA VAL A 12 -10.73 2.03 -17.54
C VAL A 12 -11.41 3.10 -18.39
N HIS A 13 -11.73 2.74 -19.62
CA HIS A 13 -12.34 3.64 -20.60
C HIS A 13 -13.82 3.34 -20.80
N ASP A 14 -14.58 4.34 -21.23
CA ASP A 14 -15.93 4.19 -21.79
C ASP A 14 -16.92 3.45 -20.86
N VAL A 15 -16.81 3.66 -19.54
CA VAL A 15 -17.66 2.98 -18.55
C VAL A 15 -19.12 3.42 -18.66
N GLU A 16 -19.37 4.74 -18.63
CA GLU A 16 -20.72 5.30 -18.77
C GLU A 16 -20.87 6.08 -20.08
N VAL A 17 -19.84 6.87 -20.43
CA VAL A 17 -19.84 7.73 -21.62
C VAL A 17 -18.57 7.50 -22.42
N LYS A 18 -18.71 7.47 -23.75
CA LYS A 18 -17.57 7.37 -24.66
C LYS A 18 -16.59 8.53 -24.46
N GLY A 19 -15.30 8.22 -24.37
CA GLY A 19 -14.20 9.13 -24.10
C GLY A 19 -13.87 9.27 -22.61
N GLN A 20 -14.71 8.77 -21.70
CA GLN A 20 -14.47 8.85 -20.27
C GLN A 20 -13.34 7.92 -19.86
N ARG A 21 -12.53 8.36 -18.90
CA ARG A 21 -11.39 7.62 -18.36
C ARG A 21 -11.45 7.64 -16.84
N HIS A 22 -11.24 6.49 -16.23
CA HIS A 22 -11.15 6.35 -14.78
C HIS A 22 -9.88 5.62 -14.38
N LEU A 23 -9.19 6.17 -13.39
CA LEU A 23 -8.14 5.46 -12.68
C LEU A 23 -8.76 4.44 -11.72
N VAL A 24 -8.28 3.20 -11.79
CA VAL A 24 -8.63 2.11 -10.87
C VAL A 24 -7.35 1.53 -10.28
N GLU A 25 -7.05 1.91 -9.04
CA GLU A 25 -5.86 1.48 -8.32
C GLU A 25 -6.23 0.49 -7.21
N VAL A 26 -5.84 -0.77 -7.40
CA VAL A 26 -6.16 -1.90 -6.51
C VAL A 26 -4.92 -2.69 -6.07
N GLY A 27 -3.74 -2.37 -6.61
CA GLY A 27 -2.48 -3.08 -6.35
C GLY A 27 -1.57 -2.36 -5.37
N ALA A 28 -1.84 -1.07 -5.09
CA ALA A 28 -1.10 -0.30 -4.11
C ALA A 28 -1.51 -0.66 -2.68
N SER A 29 -0.58 -0.45 -1.72
CA SER A 29 -0.92 -0.49 -0.29
C SER A 29 -1.99 0.53 0.05
N ASP A 30 -2.02 1.66 -0.66
CA ASP A 30 -3.03 2.69 -0.49
C ASP A 30 -3.93 2.68 -1.74
N PRO A 31 -4.99 1.86 -1.81
CA PRO A 31 -5.82 1.78 -3.01
C PRO A 31 -6.66 3.04 -3.22
N THR A 32 -7.37 3.09 -4.33
CA THR A 32 -8.55 3.96 -4.50
C THR A 32 -9.79 3.12 -4.23
N PHE A 33 -10.71 3.55 -3.35
CA PHE A 33 -11.89 2.74 -2.99
C PHE A 33 -13.04 2.88 -4.01
N HIS A 34 -12.96 3.86 -4.89
CA HIS A 34 -13.81 4.00 -6.06
C HIS A 34 -12.97 4.41 -7.28
N PRO A 35 -13.45 4.15 -8.52
CA PRO A 35 -12.82 4.68 -9.71
C PRO A 35 -12.70 6.21 -9.64
N ILE A 36 -11.53 6.75 -9.99
CA ILE A 36 -11.28 8.19 -9.98
C ILE A 36 -11.46 8.73 -11.40
N PRO A 37 -12.44 9.59 -11.67
CA PRO A 37 -12.60 10.18 -13.00
C PRO A 37 -11.41 11.07 -13.34
N LEU A 38 -10.90 10.96 -14.56
CA LEU A 38 -9.77 11.73 -15.07
C LEU A 38 -10.25 12.86 -15.99
N ASP A 39 -11.26 13.62 -15.54
CA ASP A 39 -11.90 14.72 -16.27
C ASP A 39 -11.63 16.11 -15.66
N PHE A 40 -10.78 16.19 -14.63
CA PHE A 40 -10.36 17.44 -14.00
C PHE A 40 -9.22 18.12 -14.76
N GLU A 41 -9.14 19.45 -14.69
CA GLU A 41 -8.18 20.24 -15.48
C GLU A 41 -6.76 20.26 -14.90
N GLU A 42 -6.62 20.48 -13.58
CA GLU A 42 -5.32 20.53 -12.91
C GLU A 42 -5.28 19.60 -11.69
N GLU A 43 -6.21 19.73 -10.76
CA GLU A 43 -6.28 18.90 -9.55
C GLU A 43 -7.65 18.24 -9.41
N SER A 44 -7.67 17.01 -8.90
CA SER A 44 -8.91 16.34 -8.50
C SER A 44 -9.49 16.97 -7.24
N PRO A 45 -10.76 16.67 -6.89
CA PRO A 45 -11.23 16.81 -5.52
C PRO A 45 -10.30 16.11 -4.51
N VAL A 46 -10.40 16.52 -3.24
CA VAL A 46 -9.78 15.79 -2.14
C VAL A 46 -10.67 14.61 -1.77
N TYR A 47 -10.08 13.42 -1.74
CA TYR A 47 -10.71 12.19 -1.32
C TYR A 47 -10.29 11.87 0.12
N GLN A 48 -11.25 11.48 0.94
CA GLN A 48 -11.02 11.05 2.32
C GLN A 48 -11.74 9.73 2.56
N GLU A 49 -10.99 8.64 2.53
CA GLU A 49 -11.50 7.28 2.61
C GLU A 49 -10.53 6.44 3.43
N SER A 50 -11.04 5.58 4.31
CA SER A 50 -10.17 4.88 5.28
C SER A 50 -9.33 5.92 6.08
N TYR A 51 -8.10 5.60 6.44
CA TYR A 51 -7.14 6.52 7.04
C TYR A 51 -6.53 7.50 6.02
N LEU A 52 -6.83 7.33 4.73
CA LEU A 52 -6.19 8.07 3.64
C LEU A 52 -6.91 9.39 3.37
N THR A 53 -6.13 10.45 3.25
CA THR A 53 -6.56 11.71 2.65
C THR A 53 -5.66 11.99 1.46
N TYR A 54 -6.20 11.94 0.25
CA TYR A 54 -5.42 11.96 -0.98
C TYR A 54 -6.06 12.81 -2.07
N ARG A 55 -5.26 13.25 -3.03
CA ARG A 55 -5.69 13.95 -4.25
C ARG A 55 -4.73 13.67 -5.40
N PHE A 56 -5.15 14.02 -6.61
CA PHE A 56 -4.35 13.87 -7.81
C PHE A 56 -4.10 15.21 -8.47
N LYS A 57 -2.94 15.32 -9.12
CA LYS A 57 -2.63 16.40 -10.06
C LYS A 57 -2.42 15.80 -11.43
N LEU A 58 -3.14 16.31 -12.42
CA LEU A 58 -3.02 15.92 -13.81
C LEU A 58 -1.91 16.73 -14.45
N GLY A 59 -0.85 16.04 -14.88
CA GLY A 59 0.17 16.57 -15.75
C GLY A 59 -0.21 16.38 -17.22
N ARG A 60 0.74 16.69 -18.12
CA ARG A 60 0.48 16.56 -19.56
C ARG A 60 0.36 15.10 -20.00
N ASN A 61 1.20 14.24 -19.44
CA ASN A 61 1.28 12.82 -19.79
C ASN A 61 1.25 11.91 -18.54
N ASP A 62 1.26 12.51 -17.36
CA ASP A 62 1.47 11.87 -16.09
C ASP A 62 0.39 12.27 -15.09
N LEU A 63 0.15 11.38 -14.13
CA LEU A 63 -0.75 11.60 -13.01
C LEU A 63 0.06 11.50 -11.73
N GLN A 64 0.05 12.57 -10.94
CA GLN A 64 0.76 12.63 -9.68
C GLN A 64 -0.24 12.43 -8.54
N ARG A 65 0.06 11.54 -7.59
CA ARG A 65 -0.78 11.28 -6.41
C ARG A 65 -0.14 11.87 -5.17
N PHE A 66 -0.90 12.67 -4.44
CA PHE A 66 -0.49 13.30 -3.20
C PHE A 66 -1.32 12.80 -2.03
N HIS A 67 -0.68 12.55 -0.88
CA HIS A 67 -1.35 12.19 0.37
C HIS A 67 -1.06 13.22 1.44
N VAL A 68 -1.99 13.42 2.38
CA VAL A 68 -1.69 14.09 3.65
C VAL A 68 -1.01 13.07 4.56
N ILE A 69 0.19 13.38 5.03
CA ILE A 69 0.92 12.57 6.01
C ILE A 69 0.75 13.20 7.40
N GLY A 70 0.32 12.41 8.39
CA GLY A 70 0.15 12.87 9.78
C GLY A 70 1.48 13.08 10.51
N GLU A 71 1.47 13.83 11.62
CA GLU A 71 2.68 14.05 12.44
C GLU A 71 3.29 12.74 12.99
N SER A 72 2.47 11.71 13.22
CA SER A 72 2.89 10.38 13.70
C SER A 72 3.54 9.49 12.62
N ASP A 73 3.38 9.83 11.34
CA ASP A 73 3.93 9.07 10.21
C ASP A 73 5.35 9.54 9.84
N SER A 74 5.90 10.51 10.58
CA SER A 74 7.23 11.10 10.39
C SER A 74 8.40 10.13 10.59
N ASP A 75 8.16 8.93 11.13
CA ASP A 75 9.16 7.87 11.30
C ASP A 75 9.38 7.02 10.03
N SER A 76 8.59 7.26 8.97
CA SER A 76 8.79 6.66 7.66
C SER A 76 10.00 7.31 6.96
N SER A 77 11.17 6.72 7.15
CA SER A 77 12.43 6.97 6.41
C SER A 77 12.37 6.66 4.90
N LEU A 78 11.19 6.75 4.29
CA LEU A 78 10.92 6.40 2.90
C LEU A 78 10.61 7.60 2.00
N LEU A 79 10.40 8.80 2.54
CA LEU A 79 9.94 9.95 1.75
C LEU A 79 10.69 11.23 2.16
N GLU A 80 11.98 11.28 1.85
CA GLU A 80 12.77 12.52 1.91
C GLU A 80 12.43 13.41 0.69
N ASP A 81 11.34 14.17 0.78
CA ASP A 81 11.28 15.48 0.12
C ASP A 81 10.36 16.43 0.92
N HIS A 82 10.98 17.33 1.67
CA HIS A 82 10.36 18.24 2.62
C HIS A 82 9.90 19.58 1.99
N THR A 83 9.57 19.60 0.70
CA THR A 83 9.47 20.86 -0.06
C THR A 83 8.10 21.54 -0.10
N HIS A 84 7.05 20.99 0.52
CA HIS A 84 5.76 21.67 0.62
C HIS A 84 5.42 22.14 2.06
N PRO A 85 5.00 23.41 2.25
CA PRO A 85 4.54 23.94 3.55
C PRO A 85 3.18 23.37 4.01
N THR A 86 2.63 22.43 3.25
CA THR A 86 1.43 21.68 3.56
C THR A 86 1.80 20.22 3.86
N ASN A 87 1.00 19.51 4.67
CA ASN A 87 1.21 18.10 4.98
C ASN A 87 1.04 17.15 3.77
N TRP A 88 0.85 17.70 2.57
CA TRP A 88 0.76 16.96 1.32
C TRP A 88 2.15 16.48 0.86
N ARG A 89 2.23 15.22 0.47
CA ARG A 89 3.46 14.56 -0.04
C ARG A 89 3.16 13.81 -1.32
N LEU A 90 4.04 13.92 -2.29
CA LEU A 90 3.99 13.13 -3.52
C LEU A 90 4.33 11.68 -3.18
N ILE A 91 3.40 10.77 -3.45
CA ILE A 91 3.55 9.33 -3.16
C ILE A 91 3.87 8.54 -4.42
N SER A 92 3.29 8.91 -5.56
CA SER A 92 3.50 8.20 -6.81
C SER A 92 3.27 9.07 -8.03
N GLU A 93 3.99 8.76 -9.11
CA GLU A 93 3.81 9.33 -10.44
C GLU A 93 3.49 8.21 -11.42
N MET A 94 2.47 8.39 -12.25
CA MET A 94 1.96 7.36 -13.16
C MET A 94 1.95 7.88 -14.60
N ASP A 95 2.52 7.11 -15.54
CA ASP A 95 2.34 7.36 -16.99
C ASP A 95 0.93 6.91 -17.37
N ILE A 96 0.05 7.87 -17.62
CA ILE A 96 -1.34 7.63 -18.02
C ILE A 96 -1.56 7.92 -19.51
N ALA A 97 -0.52 8.27 -20.26
CA ALA A 97 -0.63 8.57 -21.70
C ALA A 97 -0.34 7.34 -22.56
N THR A 98 0.37 6.34 -22.03
CA THR A 98 0.83 5.19 -22.80
C THR A 98 0.20 3.90 -22.30
N ASP A 99 -0.66 3.30 -23.11
CA ASP A 99 -1.15 1.94 -22.85
C ASP A 99 0.01 0.94 -22.95
N ARG A 100 0.00 -0.05 -22.05
CA ARG A 100 1.02 -1.10 -21.97
C ARG A 100 0.35 -2.46 -22.08
N ASP A 101 0.97 -3.36 -22.85
CA ASP A 101 0.58 -4.76 -22.83
C ASP A 101 1.11 -5.46 -21.57
N LEU A 102 0.62 -6.67 -21.30
CA LEU A 102 1.07 -7.45 -20.15
C LEU A 102 2.57 -7.80 -20.24
N ASP A 103 3.10 -7.90 -21.47
CA ASP A 103 4.50 -8.26 -21.72
C ASP A 103 5.47 -7.18 -21.24
N TYR A 104 5.10 -5.91 -21.36
CA TYR A 104 5.86 -4.78 -20.81
C TYR A 104 6.17 -4.94 -19.32
N PHE A 105 5.25 -5.52 -18.53
CA PHE A 105 5.40 -5.63 -17.08
C PHE A 105 6.22 -6.85 -16.63
N LYS A 106 6.48 -7.82 -17.52
CA LYS A 106 7.17 -9.07 -17.16
C LYS A 106 8.56 -8.82 -16.58
N GLU A 107 9.37 -8.00 -17.24
CA GLU A 107 10.73 -7.70 -16.80
C GLU A 107 10.77 -6.82 -15.55
N PRO A 108 10.07 -5.67 -15.48
CA PRO A 108 10.06 -4.84 -14.27
C PRO A 108 9.52 -5.58 -13.04
N MET A 109 8.44 -6.35 -13.18
CA MET A 109 7.89 -7.13 -12.05
C MET A 109 8.80 -8.28 -11.66
N SER A 110 9.45 -8.96 -12.61
CA SER A 110 10.46 -9.98 -12.27
C SER A 110 11.63 -9.36 -11.52
N TYR A 111 12.05 -8.15 -11.88
CA TYR A 111 13.15 -7.46 -11.20
C TYR A 111 12.84 -7.18 -9.72
N VAL A 112 11.59 -6.81 -9.39
CA VAL A 112 11.13 -6.62 -8.00
C VAL A 112 11.33 -7.88 -7.14
N PHE A 113 11.03 -9.06 -7.68
CA PHE A 113 11.01 -10.31 -6.90
C PHE A 113 12.28 -11.15 -7.02
N ASN A 114 12.96 -11.11 -8.16
CA ASN A 114 13.98 -12.10 -8.54
C ASN A 114 15.39 -11.54 -8.76
N ALA A 115 15.58 -10.23 -8.92
CA ALA A 115 16.88 -9.69 -9.29
C ALA A 115 17.90 -9.68 -8.13
N LEU A 116 19.18 -9.79 -8.47
CA LEU A 116 20.30 -9.56 -7.55
C LEU A 116 21.30 -8.57 -8.18
N PRO A 117 21.69 -7.48 -7.49
CA PRO A 117 21.11 -7.02 -6.22
C PRO A 117 19.67 -6.56 -6.42
N ARG A 118 18.80 -6.85 -5.45
CA ARG A 118 17.41 -6.38 -5.51
C ARG A 118 17.39 -4.85 -5.54
N PRO A 119 16.47 -4.21 -6.28
CA PRO A 119 16.19 -2.80 -6.04
C PRO A 119 15.88 -2.64 -4.56
N LYS A 120 16.35 -1.57 -3.92
CA LYS A 120 16.09 -1.29 -2.51
C LYS A 120 14.63 -0.89 -2.28
N LEU A 121 13.69 -1.74 -2.67
CA LEU A 121 12.29 -1.62 -2.31
C LEU A 121 12.15 -2.21 -0.90
N LYS A 122 12.48 -1.36 0.10
CA LYS A 122 12.46 -1.70 1.53
C LYS A 122 11.23 -2.54 1.91
N MET A 123 10.06 -2.23 1.36
CA MET A 123 8.81 -2.93 1.69
C MET A 123 8.81 -4.43 1.34
N PHE A 124 9.41 -4.85 0.23
CA PHE A 124 9.38 -6.26 -0.22
C PHE A 124 10.55 -7.09 0.33
N ASP A 125 11.63 -6.42 0.76
CA ASP A 125 12.82 -7.08 1.28
C ASP A 125 12.80 -7.27 2.81
N GLU A 126 12.22 -6.31 3.54
CA GLU A 126 12.40 -6.21 4.99
C GLU A 126 11.50 -7.11 5.83
N GLY A 127 10.44 -7.71 5.26
CA GLY A 127 9.50 -8.50 6.05
C GLY A 127 8.51 -9.30 5.24
N MET A 128 7.85 -10.28 5.86
CA MET A 128 6.63 -10.86 5.31
C MET A 128 5.48 -9.92 5.65
N PHE A 129 4.68 -9.52 4.67
CA PHE A 129 3.52 -8.69 4.93
C PHE A 129 2.30 -9.11 4.10
N ALA A 130 1.13 -8.75 4.62
CA ALA A 130 -0.14 -8.85 3.92
C ALA A 130 -1.01 -7.65 4.30
N MET A 131 -1.79 -7.15 3.35
CA MET A 131 -2.70 -6.04 3.53
C MET A 131 -4.05 -6.36 2.89
N ILE A 132 -5.12 -5.93 3.55
CA ILE A 132 -6.48 -6.00 3.02
C ILE A 132 -7.26 -4.80 3.56
N TYR A 133 -8.30 -4.42 2.82
CA TYR A 133 -9.30 -3.50 3.30
C TYR A 133 -10.62 -4.25 3.50
N GLU A 134 -11.00 -4.46 4.75
CA GLU A 134 -12.28 -5.06 5.13
C GLU A 134 -13.27 -3.94 5.44
N ASN A 135 -14.36 -3.84 4.67
CA ASN A 135 -15.37 -2.77 4.82
C ASN A 135 -14.77 -1.34 4.79
N GLY A 136 -13.75 -1.13 3.95
CA GLY A 136 -13.05 0.16 3.86
C GLY A 136 -12.12 0.46 5.03
N LYS A 137 -11.71 -0.56 5.80
CA LYS A 137 -10.77 -0.46 6.92
C LYS A 137 -9.55 -1.32 6.71
N MET A 138 -8.38 -0.73 6.91
CA MET A 138 -7.11 -1.42 6.73
C MET A 138 -6.90 -2.48 7.81
N VAL A 139 -6.51 -3.67 7.38
CA VAL A 139 -5.80 -4.66 8.19
C VAL A 139 -4.47 -4.92 7.52
N TYR A 140 -3.39 -4.67 8.24
CA TYR A 140 -2.02 -4.88 7.76
C TYR A 140 -1.24 -5.73 8.75
N ILE A 141 -0.69 -6.83 8.27
CA ILE A 141 0.19 -7.70 9.06
C ILE A 141 1.59 -7.56 8.47
N ARG A 142 2.58 -7.21 9.30
CA ARG A 142 3.99 -7.21 8.93
C ARG A 142 4.79 -7.95 9.99
N ASP A 143 5.34 -9.09 9.60
CA ASP A 143 6.06 -10.01 10.48
C ASP A 143 5.21 -10.36 11.71
N ASN A 144 5.59 -9.88 12.89
CA ASN A 144 4.87 -10.07 14.14
C ASN A 144 4.10 -8.82 14.60
N HIS A 145 3.81 -7.88 13.70
CA HIS A 145 2.99 -6.71 13.99
C HIS A 145 1.68 -6.78 13.22
N LEU A 146 0.60 -6.50 13.94
CA LEU A 146 -0.74 -6.35 13.38
C LEU A 146 -1.16 -4.89 13.52
N TYR A 147 -1.56 -4.28 12.42
CA TYR A 147 -2.09 -2.92 12.34
C TYR A 147 -3.56 -3.02 11.92
N LEU A 148 -4.43 -2.37 12.68
CA LEU A 148 -5.87 -2.34 12.46
C LEU A 148 -6.33 -0.90 12.38
N GLU A 149 -7.12 -0.58 11.37
CA GLU A 149 -7.85 0.69 11.34
C GLU A 149 -9.18 0.55 12.09
N ARG A 150 -9.47 1.51 12.97
CA ARG A 150 -10.72 1.62 13.71
C ARG A 150 -11.80 2.33 12.88
N ASN A 151 -13.04 2.27 13.37
CA ASN A 151 -14.19 2.90 12.70
C ASN A 151 -14.10 4.44 12.60
N ASP A 152 -13.30 5.07 13.47
CA ASP A 152 -13.01 6.50 13.45
C ASP A 152 -11.79 6.86 12.55
N ASN A 153 -11.34 5.90 11.74
CA ASN A 153 -10.18 5.98 10.83
C ASN A 153 -8.82 6.11 11.56
N THR A 154 -8.77 5.87 12.87
CA THR A 154 -7.50 5.85 13.62
C THR A 154 -6.85 4.48 13.57
N GLY A 155 -5.52 4.44 13.73
CA GLY A 155 -4.75 3.20 13.74
C GLY A 155 -4.58 2.60 15.13
N GLU A 156 -4.64 1.27 15.22
CA GLU A 156 -4.21 0.47 16.36
C GLU A 156 -3.07 -0.45 15.92
N ARG A 157 -1.98 -0.47 16.69
CA ARG A 157 -0.85 -1.39 16.48
C ARG A 157 -0.80 -2.40 17.63
N ARG A 158 -0.67 -3.67 17.28
CA ARG A 158 -0.47 -4.80 18.21
C ARG A 158 0.80 -5.55 17.85
N VAL A 159 1.50 -6.02 18.88
CA VAL A 159 2.59 -6.98 18.74
C VAL A 159 2.01 -8.37 18.95
N LEU A 160 2.34 -9.29 18.05
CA LEU A 160 2.05 -10.71 18.12
C LEU A 160 3.29 -11.40 18.72
N TRP A 161 3.09 -12.21 19.74
CA TRP A 161 4.15 -12.72 20.61
C TRP A 161 4.59 -14.15 20.27
N SER A 162 3.91 -14.79 19.34
CA SER A 162 4.22 -16.15 18.92
C SER A 162 3.93 -16.38 17.44
N THR A 163 4.50 -17.45 16.90
CA THR A 163 4.18 -17.92 15.54
C THR A 163 2.70 -18.29 15.42
N ASP A 164 2.12 -18.87 16.48
CA ASP A 164 0.70 -19.27 16.49
C ASP A 164 -0.22 -18.05 16.44
N GLU A 165 0.10 -16.97 17.16
CA GLU A 165 -0.65 -15.70 17.07
C GLU A 165 -0.59 -15.07 15.67
N VAL A 166 0.58 -15.15 15.00
CA VAL A 166 0.71 -14.69 13.62
C VAL A 166 -0.17 -15.54 12.69
N LEU A 167 -0.11 -16.87 12.82
CA LEU A 167 -0.94 -17.77 12.01
C LEU A 167 -2.44 -17.58 12.26
N GLU A 168 -2.85 -17.31 13.50
CA GLU A 168 -4.23 -16.99 13.85
C GLU A 168 -4.67 -15.66 13.20
N ALA A 169 -3.85 -14.62 13.26
CA ALA A 169 -4.12 -13.34 12.61
C ALA A 169 -4.30 -13.48 11.09
N TYR A 170 -3.41 -14.22 10.42
CA TYR A 170 -3.56 -14.53 9.00
C TYR A 170 -4.83 -15.33 8.72
N SER A 171 -5.13 -16.36 9.52
CA SER A 171 -6.32 -17.20 9.31
C SER A 171 -7.62 -16.41 9.49
N ARG A 172 -7.63 -15.43 10.40
CA ARG A 172 -8.77 -14.57 10.68
C ARG A 172 -8.98 -13.51 9.61
N PHE A 173 -7.95 -12.73 9.29
CA PHE A 173 -8.08 -11.54 8.45
C PHE A 173 -7.75 -11.80 6.97
N MET A 174 -6.94 -12.82 6.70
CA MET A 174 -6.46 -13.15 5.35
C MET A 174 -6.76 -14.62 4.99
N PRO A 175 -8.01 -15.12 5.14
CA PRO A 175 -8.33 -16.53 4.91
C PRO A 175 -8.11 -16.98 3.47
N MET A 176 -7.94 -16.04 2.52
CA MET A 176 -7.57 -16.33 1.14
C MET A 176 -6.12 -16.79 0.97
N ILE A 177 -5.24 -16.52 1.95
CA ILE A 177 -3.84 -16.98 1.95
C ILE A 177 -3.79 -18.35 2.64
N PRO A 178 -3.41 -19.43 1.93
CA PRO A 178 -3.39 -20.76 2.52
C PRO A 178 -2.42 -20.83 3.71
N HIS A 179 -2.86 -21.46 4.81
CA HIS A 179 -2.07 -21.61 6.04
C HIS A 179 -0.66 -22.17 5.78
N GLU A 180 -0.53 -23.14 4.89
CA GLU A 180 0.75 -23.74 4.48
C GLU A 180 1.73 -22.71 3.86
N LYS A 181 1.21 -21.71 3.13
CA LYS A 181 2.01 -20.66 2.49
C LYS A 181 2.46 -19.64 3.53
N THR A 182 1.58 -19.27 4.46
CA THR A 182 1.93 -18.41 5.60
C THR A 182 3.02 -19.06 6.44
N LEU A 183 2.85 -20.35 6.80
CA LEU A 183 3.84 -21.08 7.57
C LEU A 183 5.19 -21.19 6.85
N LEU A 184 5.19 -21.41 5.54
CA LEU A 184 6.42 -21.43 4.73
C LEU A 184 7.11 -20.06 4.73
N GLY A 185 6.35 -18.96 4.61
CA GLY A 185 6.86 -17.60 4.68
C GLY A 185 7.52 -17.30 6.03
N LEU A 186 6.87 -17.71 7.13
CA LEU A 186 7.38 -17.54 8.49
C LEU A 186 8.65 -18.35 8.76
N LYS A 187 8.74 -19.61 8.30
CA LYS A 187 9.93 -20.45 8.47
C LYS A 187 11.19 -19.88 7.81
N ASN A 188 11.02 -19.12 6.73
CA ASN A 188 12.12 -18.47 6.05
C ASN A 188 12.55 -17.15 6.73
N ARG A 189 11.93 -16.80 7.88
CA ARG A 189 12.23 -15.61 8.67
C ARG A 189 12.75 -15.99 10.06
N ASN A 190 13.79 -15.31 10.52
CA ASN A 190 14.21 -15.34 11.92
C ASN A 190 13.40 -14.29 12.71
N LEU A 191 12.11 -14.54 12.91
CA LEU A 191 11.29 -13.64 13.73
C LEU A 191 11.81 -13.63 15.17
N VAL A 192 12.12 -12.44 15.67
CA VAL A 192 12.47 -12.21 17.07
C VAL A 192 11.23 -11.70 17.78
N PHE A 193 10.62 -12.58 18.57
CA PHE A 193 9.53 -12.18 19.45
C PHE A 193 10.12 -11.48 20.68
N PRO A 194 9.62 -10.29 21.06
CA PRO A 194 10.07 -9.66 22.29
C PRO A 194 9.69 -10.55 23.49
N PRO A 195 10.41 -10.45 24.62
CA PRO A 195 10.00 -11.15 25.83
C PRO A 195 8.61 -10.65 26.23
N TRP A 196 7.71 -11.58 26.53
CA TRP A 196 6.34 -11.29 26.89
C TRP A 196 6.26 -10.27 28.04
N ASP A 197 5.42 -9.24 27.88
CA ASP A 197 5.32 -8.08 28.78
C ASP A 197 3.83 -7.82 29.11
N GLU A 198 3.41 -8.18 30.33
CA GLU A 198 2.03 -8.01 30.82
C GLU A 198 1.55 -6.56 30.74
N ASP A 199 2.45 -5.59 30.92
CA ASP A 199 2.12 -4.17 31.07
C ASP A 199 1.85 -3.48 29.72
N LYS A 200 2.13 -4.15 28.59
CA LYS A 200 1.88 -3.65 27.23
C LYS A 200 0.74 -4.37 26.51
N CYS A 201 0.10 -5.32 27.17
CA CYS A 201 -1.12 -5.93 26.66
C CYS A 201 -2.27 -4.92 26.79
N VAL A 202 -2.74 -4.39 25.66
CA VAL A 202 -4.08 -3.82 25.60
C VAL A 202 -5.05 -5.00 25.67
N THR A 203 -5.47 -5.34 26.89
CA THR A 203 -6.55 -6.29 27.15
C THR A 203 -7.83 -5.78 26.47
N VAL A 204 -8.48 -6.65 25.71
CA VAL A 204 -9.82 -6.42 25.16
C VAL A 204 -10.86 -6.55 26.27
#